data_AF-A0A9Q1L1X5-F1
#
_entry.id   AF-A0A9Q1L1X5-F1
#
_cell.length_a   1.000
_cell.length_b   1.000
_cell.length_c   1.000
_cell.angle_alpha   90.00
_cell.angle_beta   90.00
_cell.angle_gamma   90.00
#
_symmetry.space_group_name_H-M   'P 1'
#
loop_
_entity.id
_entity.type
_entity.pdbx_description
1 polymer ?
#
loop_
_entity_poly.entity_id
_entity_poly.type
_entity_poly.pdbx_seq_one_letter_code
_entity_poly.pdbx_strand_id
1 'polypeptide(L)'
;MDSIVDALNSAYQDFVAAAAAVFESKESSTGQKTAATDAALDNFKQRWELFRVACDQAEEFVESVKQRIGSECLVDEATGTVSAKPGQSASGLQPISAVRLEQMSKAVRCSIGNYKVW
;
A
#
# COMPACT_ATOMS: atom_id res chain seq x y z
N MET A 1 -1.80 8.38 -9.43
CA MET A 1 -0.54 7.90 -8.85
C MET A 1 0.42 9.06 -8.72
N ASP A 2 0.82 9.70 -9.83
CA ASP A 2 1.72 10.86 -9.82
C ASP A 2 1.25 11.96 -8.87
N SER A 3 -0.03 12.35 -8.93
CA SER A 3 -0.58 13.37 -8.03
C SER A 3 -0.48 13.04 -6.53
N ILE A 4 -0.46 11.77 -6.12
CA ILE A 4 -0.32 11.37 -4.70
C ILE A 4 1.15 11.48 -4.30
N VAL A 5 2.05 11.02 -5.17
CA VAL A 5 3.50 11.13 -4.97
C VAL A 5 3.94 12.59 -4.95
N ASP A 6 3.40 13.43 -5.85
CA ASP A 6 3.64 14.87 -5.88
C ASP A 6 3.11 15.56 -4.61
N ALA A 7 1.90 15.21 -4.16
CA ALA A 7 1.33 15.75 -2.93
C ALA A 7 2.18 15.38 -1.70
N LEU A 8 2.63 14.13 -1.61
CA LEU A 8 3.52 13.67 -0.54
C LEU A 8 4.86 14.39 -0.56
N ASN A 9 5.48 14.54 -1.74
CA ASN A 9 6.74 15.25 -1.90
C ASN A 9 6.63 16.73 -1.53
N SER A 10 5.55 17.41 -1.96
CA SER A 10 5.29 18.80 -1.58
C SER A 10 5.08 18.94 -0.08
N ALA A 11 4.29 18.06 0.54
CA ALA A 11 4.03 18.10 1.98
C ALA A 11 5.31 17.83 2.81
N TYR A 12 6.18 16.94 2.32
CA TYR A 12 7.48 16.69 2.94
C TYR A 12 8.39 17.92 2.89
N GLN A 13 8.49 18.58 1.73
CA GLN A 13 9.30 19.80 1.60
C GLN A 13 8.79 20.92 2.51
N ASP A 14 7.47 21.12 2.57
CA ASP A 14 6.84 22.10 3.46
C ASP A 14 7.09 21.80 4.94
N PHE A 15 7.04 20.53 5.33
CA PHE A 15 7.35 20.09 6.69
C PHE A 15 8.81 20.37 7.06
N VAL A 16 9.75 20.03 6.18
CA VAL A 16 11.19 20.29 6.40
C VAL A 16 11.47 21.79 6.46
N ALA A 17 10.85 22.58 5.59
CA ALA A 17 10.97 24.04 5.61
C ALA A 17 10.45 24.64 6.93
N ALA A 18 9.29 24.17 7.42
CA ALA A 18 8.75 24.61 8.70
C ALA A 18 9.64 24.20 9.88
N ALA A 19 10.28 23.02 9.82
CA ALA A 19 11.25 22.60 10.83
C ALA A 19 12.47 23.50 10.86
N ALA A 20 13.02 23.84 9.69
CA ALA A 20 14.14 24.78 9.56
C ALA A 20 13.79 26.16 10.16
N ALA A 21 12.60 26.69 9.85
CA ALA A 21 12.12 27.96 10.39
C ALA A 21 12.03 27.97 11.93
N VAL A 22 11.68 26.84 12.56
CA VAL A 22 11.73 26.70 14.02
C VAL A 22 13.16 26.83 14.54
N PHE A 23 14.13 26.16 13.91
CA PHE A 23 15.53 26.22 14.33
C PHE A 23 16.13 27.62 14.13
N GLU A 24 15.89 28.25 12.99
CA GLU A 24 16.34 29.62 12.69
C GLU A 24 15.76 30.64 13.69
N SER A 25 14.47 30.51 14.01
CA SER A 25 13.80 31.36 14.99
C SER A 25 14.35 31.14 16.41
N LYS A 26 14.79 29.93 16.73
CA LYS A 26 15.39 29.58 18.03
C LYS A 26 16.84 30.04 18.15
N GLU A 27 17.59 29.99 17.04
CA GLU A 27 18.96 30.51 16.96
C GLU A 27 18.96 32.03 17.08
N SER A 28 18.07 32.70 16.35
CA SER A 28 17.91 34.17 16.39
C SER A 28 17.53 34.69 17.77
N SER A 29 16.85 33.88 18.59
CA SER A 29 16.47 34.23 19.96
C SER A 29 17.49 33.78 21.02
N THR A 30 18.67 33.28 20.63
CA THR A 30 19.68 32.72 21.55
C THR A 30 19.08 31.63 22.48
N GLY A 31 18.12 30.85 21.96
CA GLY A 31 17.42 29.82 22.72
C GLY A 31 16.32 30.33 23.66
N GLN A 32 16.04 31.63 23.71
CA GLN A 32 14.89 32.15 24.45
C GLN A 32 13.60 31.86 23.71
N LYS A 33 12.56 31.47 24.45
CA LYS A 33 11.22 31.30 23.90
C LYS A 33 10.65 32.67 23.55
N THR A 34 10.42 32.91 22.26
CA THR A 34 9.86 34.18 21.74
C THR A 34 8.56 33.92 20.98
N ALA A 35 7.76 34.97 20.78
CA ALA A 35 6.56 34.91 19.96
C ALA A 35 6.83 34.41 18.52
N ALA A 36 8.02 34.71 17.99
CA ALA A 36 8.46 34.19 16.68
C ALA A 36 8.69 32.68 16.72
N THR A 37 9.32 32.16 17.77
CA THR A 37 9.50 30.71 17.98
C THR A 37 8.15 30.00 18.19
N ASP A 38 7.21 30.59 18.94
CA ASP A 38 5.87 30.03 19.12
C ASP A 38 5.08 29.99 17.80
N ALA A 39 5.15 31.04 16.99
CA ALA A 39 4.52 31.08 15.66
C ALA A 39 5.12 30.04 14.70
N ALA A 40 6.45 29.88 14.70
CA ALA A 40 7.13 28.86 13.90
C ALA A 40 6.74 27.44 14.36
N LEU A 41 6.58 27.21 15.67
CA LEU A 41 6.14 25.92 16.22
C LEU A 41 4.69 25.59 15.85
N ASP A 42 3.79 26.58 15.86
CA ASP A 42 2.41 26.36 15.41
C ASP A 42 2.36 26.01 13.93
N ASN A 43 3.12 26.74 13.10
CA ASN A 43 3.24 26.45 11.68
C ASN A 43 3.82 25.05 11.42
N PHE A 44 4.86 24.67 12.15
CA PHE A 44 5.44 23.32 12.10
C PHE A 44 4.41 22.23 12.41
N LYS A 45 3.58 22.41 13.46
CA LYS A 45 2.52 21.45 13.80
C LYS A 45 1.48 21.33 12.68
N GLN A 46 1.09 22.44 12.06
CA GLN A 46 0.18 22.42 10.92
C GLN A 46 0.77 21.67 9.73
N ARG A 47 2.04 21.93 9.38
CA ARG A 47 2.72 21.24 8.27
C ARG A 47 2.97 19.76 8.56
N TRP A 48 3.28 19.41 9.80
CA TRP A 48 3.38 18.03 10.25
C TRP A 48 2.06 17.28 10.05
N GLU A 49 0.93 17.87 10.44
CA GLU A 49 -0.37 17.22 10.28
C GLU A 49 -0.74 17.01 8.81
N LEU A 50 -0.47 18.00 7.95
CA LEU A 50 -0.66 17.86 6.50
C LEU A 50 0.22 16.75 5.91
N PHE A 51 1.48 16.67 6.33
CA PHE A 51 2.38 15.59 5.92
C PHE A 51 1.88 14.23 6.38
N ARG A 52 1.40 14.12 7.62
CA ARG A 52 0.82 12.88 8.17
C ARG A 52 -0.37 12.40 7.32
N VAL A 53 -1.29 13.31 6.97
CA VAL A 53 -2.43 12.99 6.10
C VAL A 53 -1.97 12.55 4.70
N ALA A 54 -0.93 13.17 4.14
CA ALA A 54 -0.38 12.76 2.86
C ALA A 54 0.26 11.35 2.92
N CYS A 55 0.90 11.01 4.05
CA CYS A 55 1.40 9.65 4.30
C CYS A 55 0.26 8.63 4.38
N ASP A 56 -0.82 8.93 5.12
CA ASP A 56 -1.99 8.05 5.21
C ASP A 56 -2.59 7.78 3.82
N GLN A 57 -2.69 8.81 2.97
CA GLN A 57 -3.17 8.65 1.58
C GLN A 57 -2.23 7.82 0.71
N ALA A 58 -0.92 7.98 0.88
CA ALA A 58 0.07 7.19 0.17
C ALA A 58 0.01 5.71 0.59
N GLU A 59 -0.22 5.43 1.87
CA GLU A 59 -0.41 4.07 2.39
C GLU A 59 -1.68 3.43 1.80
N GLU A 60 -2.82 4.14 1.83
CA GLU A 60 -4.06 3.67 1.21
C GLU A 60 -3.86 3.37 -0.29
N PHE A 61 -3.11 4.21 -0.99
CA PHE A 61 -2.78 3.97 -2.39
C PHE A 61 -1.98 2.67 -2.58
N VAL A 62 -0.93 2.44 -1.78
CA VAL A 62 -0.15 1.20 -1.83
C VAL A 62 -1.02 -0.02 -1.52
N GLU A 63 -1.91 0.08 -0.54
CA GLU A 63 -2.86 -0.98 -0.23
C GLU A 63 -3.84 -1.24 -1.37
N SER A 64 -4.34 -0.20 -2.03
CA SER A 64 -5.23 -0.32 -3.18
C SER A 64 -4.53 -1.00 -4.37
N VAL A 65 -3.25 -0.69 -4.60
CA VAL A 65 -2.42 -1.33 -5.64
C VAL A 65 -2.16 -2.78 -5.28
N LYS A 66 -1.86 -3.08 -4.01
CA LYS A 66 -1.71 -4.46 -3.49
C LYS A 66 -2.99 -5.28 -3.71
N GLN A 67 -4.16 -4.71 -3.45
CA GLN A 67 -5.45 -5.36 -3.70
C GLN A 67 -5.71 -5.57 -5.19
N ARG A 68 -5.38 -4.60 -6.05
CA ARG A 68 -5.53 -4.73 -7.50
C ARG A 68 -4.67 -5.88 -8.03
N ILE A 69 -3.37 -5.88 -7.69
CA ILE A 69 -2.40 -6.92 -8.07
C ILE A 69 -2.78 -8.30 -7.47
N GLY A 70 -3.29 -8.32 -6.23
CA GLY A 70 -3.78 -9.54 -5.61
C GLY A 70 -5.08 -10.08 -6.23
N SER A 71 -5.97 -9.18 -6.68
CA SER A 71 -7.26 -9.54 -7.26
C SER A 71 -7.16 -9.93 -8.74
N GLU A 72 -6.20 -9.42 -9.49
CA GLU A 72 -5.94 -9.79 -10.89
C GLU A 72 -5.36 -11.21 -11.04
N CYS A 73 -5.09 -11.92 -9.92
CA CYS A 73 -4.73 -13.34 -9.90
C CYS A 73 -5.92 -14.30 -9.73
N LEU A 74 -7.16 -13.81 -9.55
CA LEU A 74 -8.36 -14.65 -9.36
C LEU A 74 -9.23 -14.81 -10.61
N VAL A 75 -8.82 -14.28 -11.77
CA VAL A 75 -9.58 -14.38 -13.02
C VAL A 75 -8.66 -14.82 -14.17
N ASP A 76 -8.16 -16.06 -14.13
CA ASP A 76 -7.94 -16.81 -15.37
C ASP A 76 -7.85 -18.33 -15.13
N GLU A 77 -8.98 -18.99 -14.83
CA GLU A 77 -9.12 -20.42 -15.18
C GLU A 77 -10.59 -20.86 -15.27
N ALA A 78 -11.45 -20.10 -15.94
CA ALA A 78 -12.79 -20.60 -16.30
C ALA A 78 -13.26 -20.26 -17.72
N THR A 79 -12.34 -19.82 -18.59
CA THR A 79 -12.63 -19.71 -20.03
C THR A 79 -11.86 -20.78 -20.79
N GLY A 80 -12.21 -22.04 -20.51
CA GLY A 80 -11.88 -23.15 -21.39
C GLY A 80 -12.72 -23.07 -22.67
N THR A 81 -12.27 -22.25 -23.62
CA THR A 81 -12.70 -22.33 -25.03
C THR A 81 -12.15 -23.61 -25.64
N VAL A 82 -12.88 -24.72 -25.53
CA VAL A 82 -12.62 -25.90 -26.37
C VAL A 82 -13.56 -25.84 -27.56
N SER A 83 -13.00 -25.36 -28.66
CA SER A 83 -13.52 -25.52 -30.01
C SER A 83 -13.81 -26.99 -30.32
N ALA A 84 -14.86 -27.20 -31.11
CA ALA A 84 -15.55 -28.45 -31.42
C ALA A 84 -14.68 -29.69 -31.79
N LYS A 85 -15.15 -30.87 -31.34
CA LYS A 85 -15.13 -32.11 -32.14
C LYS A 85 -16.29 -33.04 -31.74
N PRO A 86 -17.17 -33.47 -32.66
CA PRO A 86 -18.26 -34.37 -32.31
C PRO A 86 -17.79 -35.84 -32.34
N GLY A 87 -18.10 -36.58 -31.27
CA GLY A 87 -18.18 -38.04 -31.25
C GLY A 87 -17.02 -38.76 -30.55
N GLN A 88 -17.23 -39.15 -29.29
CA GLN A 88 -17.09 -40.53 -28.80
C GLN A 88 -17.41 -40.64 -27.31
N SER A 89 -17.94 -41.81 -26.95
CA SER A 89 -18.80 -42.08 -25.81
C SER A 89 -18.04 -42.54 -24.55
N ALA A 90 -18.71 -42.32 -23.40
CA ALA A 90 -18.79 -43.16 -22.21
C ALA A 90 -17.67 -43.17 -21.13
N SER A 91 -18.16 -42.91 -19.91
CA SER A 91 -17.85 -43.56 -18.62
C SER A 91 -16.55 -43.24 -17.85
N GLY A 92 -16.73 -42.71 -16.63
CA GLY A 92 -15.80 -42.93 -15.51
C GLY A 92 -15.31 -41.68 -14.77
N LEU A 93 -16.20 -40.93 -14.11
CA LEU A 93 -15.78 -39.91 -13.12
C LEU A 93 -15.08 -40.62 -11.95
N GLN A 94 -13.75 -40.51 -11.89
CA GLN A 94 -12.98 -40.90 -10.71
C GLN A 94 -13.30 -39.90 -9.57
N PRO A 95 -13.67 -40.35 -8.35
CA PRO A 95 -13.98 -39.44 -7.26
C PRO A 95 -12.76 -38.61 -6.90
N ILE A 96 -12.94 -37.29 -6.80
CA ILE A 96 -11.93 -36.36 -6.29
C ILE A 96 -11.63 -36.81 -4.85
N SER A 97 -10.50 -37.50 -4.64
CA SER A 97 -10.10 -37.93 -3.31
C SER A 97 -9.77 -36.68 -2.49
N ALA A 98 -10.26 -36.63 -1.24
CA ALA A 98 -10.01 -35.53 -0.30
C ALA A 98 -8.50 -35.20 -0.15
N VAL A 99 -7.63 -36.17 -0.43
CA VAL A 99 -6.17 -36.03 -0.49
C VAL A 99 -5.70 -34.99 -1.52
N ARG A 100 -6.35 -34.88 -2.69
CA ARG A 100 -5.99 -33.87 -3.71
C ARG A 100 -6.39 -32.46 -3.29
N LEU A 101 -7.51 -32.31 -2.59
CA LEU A 101 -7.96 -31.02 -2.07
C LEU A 101 -7.05 -30.52 -0.92
N GLU A 102 -6.58 -31.43 -0.05
CA GLU A 102 -5.68 -31.09 1.05
C GLU A 102 -4.25 -30.78 0.60
N GLN A 103 -3.74 -31.47 -0.44
CA GLN A 103 -2.48 -31.10 -1.09
C GLN A 103 -2.52 -29.72 -1.75
N MET A 104 -3.64 -29.38 -2.42
CA MET A 104 -3.84 -28.04 -2.99
C MET A 104 -3.98 -26.98 -1.89
N SER A 105 -4.66 -27.29 -0.78
CA SER A 105 -4.76 -26.36 0.36
C SER A 105 -3.41 -26.10 1.06
N LYS A 106 -2.53 -27.12 1.17
CA LYS A 106 -1.17 -26.93 1.70
C LYS A 106 -0.28 -26.11 0.77
N ALA A 107 -0.39 -26.29 -0.54
CA ALA A 107 0.36 -25.49 -1.52
C ALA A 107 -0.06 -24.01 -1.48
N VAL A 108 -1.35 -23.73 -1.27
CA VAL A 108 -1.87 -22.36 -1.09
C VAL A 108 -1.36 -21.74 0.22
N ARG A 109 -1.26 -22.52 1.30
CA ARG A 109 -0.76 -22.03 2.60
C ARG A 109 0.73 -21.64 2.57
N CYS A 110 1.54 -22.26 1.70
CA CYS A 110 2.92 -21.84 1.47
C CYS A 110 3.05 -20.48 0.76
N SER A 111 2.07 -20.10 -0.08
CA SER A 111 2.15 -18.81 -0.81
C SER A 111 1.66 -17.61 0.01
N ILE A 112 0.87 -17.82 1.06
CA ILE A 112 0.38 -16.76 1.95
C ILE A 112 1.35 -16.50 3.12
N GLY A 113 2.24 -17.46 3.45
CA GLY A 113 3.19 -17.36 4.56
C GLY A 113 4.49 -16.59 4.30
N ASN A 114 4.71 -16.07 3.08
CA ASN A 114 6.01 -15.48 2.68
C ASN A 114 5.97 -13.96 2.41
N TYR A 115 4.96 -13.24 2.91
CA TYR A 115 4.99 -11.77 2.94
C TYR A 115 5.16 -11.28 4.38
N LYS A 116 6.22 -11.78 5.02
CA LYS A 116 6.85 -11.10 6.15
C LYS A 116 8.18 -10.59 5.65
N VAL A 117 8.14 -9.47 4.95
CA VAL A 117 9.34 -8.73 4.56
C VAL A 117 9.18 -7.33 5.14
N TRP A 118 9.75 -7.22 6.35
CA TRP A 118 9.93 -6.04 7.20
C TRP A 118 8.67 -5.45 7.84
#